data_AF-A0A7W0ZIC0-F1
#
_entry.id   AF-A0A7W0ZIC0-F1
#
_cell.length_a   1.000
_cell.length_b   1.000
_cell.length_c   1.000
_cell.angle_alpha   90.00
_cell.angle_beta   90.00
_cell.angle_gamma   90.00
#
_symmetry.space_group_name_H-M   'P 1'
#
loop_
_entity.id
_entity.type
_entity.pdbx_description
1 polymer ?
#
loop_
_entity_poly.entity_id
_entity_poly.type
_entity_poly.pdbx_seq_one_letter_code
_entity_poly.pdbx_strand_id
1 'polypeptide(L)'
;MAFDLITGFPGFIGRRLVMRLLDEDEGARLVVLVEKRMLDYAREAVAAIDAERIAVLEGDIADRRLGLSDDDYERLRSEVRRV
;
A
#
# COMPACT_ATOMS: atom_id res chain seq x y z
N MET A 1 3.62 -4.72 -13.11
CA MET A 1 2.32 -5.42 -12.95
C MET A 1 1.39 -4.43 -12.29
N ALA A 2 0.21 -4.15 -12.85
CA ALA A 2 -0.61 -3.05 -12.33
C ALA A 2 -1.16 -3.34 -10.92
N PHE A 3 -1.21 -2.33 -10.05
CA PHE A 3 -1.70 -2.47 -8.66
C PHE A 3 -2.50 -1.25 -8.19
N ASP A 4 -3.25 -1.43 -7.09
CA ASP A 4 -3.91 -0.33 -6.40
C ASP A 4 -3.01 0.22 -5.29
N LEU A 5 -2.89 1.55 -5.22
CA LEU A 5 -2.17 2.23 -4.15
C LEU A 5 -3.15 2.61 -3.04
N ILE A 6 -2.85 2.19 -1.81
CA ILE A 6 -3.66 2.51 -0.64
C ILE A 6 -2.87 3.38 0.31
N THR A 7 -3.50 4.46 0.79
CA THR A 7 -2.98 5.31 1.87
C THR A 7 -3.83 5.15 3.13
N GLY A 8 -3.32 5.58 4.29
CA GLY A 8 -4.04 5.46 5.56
C GLY A 8 -4.10 4.04 6.14
N PHE A 9 -3.38 3.09 5.54
CA PHE A 9 -3.09 1.78 6.13
C PHE A 9 -1.93 1.92 7.15
N PRO A 10 -1.94 1.19 8.28
CA PRO A 10 -2.89 0.18 8.74
C PRO A 10 -4.05 0.73 9.58
N GLY A 11 -4.42 2.00 9.41
CA GLY A 11 -5.49 2.66 10.16
C GLY A 11 -6.86 2.00 9.97
N PHE A 12 -7.82 2.40 10.82
CA PHE A 12 -9.14 1.77 10.94
C PHE A 12 -9.88 1.61 9.61
N ILE A 13 -9.94 2.66 8.79
CA ILE A 13 -10.63 2.61 7.48
C ILE A 13 -9.76 1.89 6.45
N GLY A 14 -8.46 2.20 6.39
CA GLY A 14 -7.52 1.62 5.43
C GLY A 14 -7.49 0.08 5.51
N ARG A 15 -7.49 -0.48 6.72
CA ARG A 15 -7.54 -1.94 6.92
C ARG A 15 -8.81 -2.58 6.36
N ARG A 16 -9.97 -1.95 6.57
CA ARG A 16 -11.26 -2.46 6.04
C ARG A 16 -11.32 -2.37 4.53
N LEU A 17 -10.80 -1.26 3.97
CA LEU A 17 -10.73 -1.08 2.53
C LEU A 17 -9.86 -2.17 1.88
N VAL A 18 -8.65 -2.39 2.40
CA VAL A 18 -7.75 -3.46 1.93
C VAL A 18 -8.45 -4.81 1.92
N MET A 19 -9.05 -5.21 3.05
CA MET A 19 -9.77 -6.49 3.13
C MET A 19 -10.91 -6.57 2.12
N ARG A 20 -11.73 -5.52 2.01
CA ARG A 20 -12.85 -5.47 1.07
C ARG A 20 -12.39 -5.61 -0.38
N LEU A 21 -11.33 -4.93 -0.78
CA LEU A 21 -10.80 -4.99 -2.15
C LEU A 21 -10.25 -6.39 -2.48
N LEU A 22 -9.57 -7.02 -1.53
CA LEU A 22 -9.06 -8.37 -1.68
C LEU A 22 -10.18 -9.43 -1.74
N ASP A 23 -11.30 -9.19 -1.07
CA ASP A 23 -12.49 -10.04 -1.13
C ASP A 23 -13.30 -9.85 -2.42
N GLU A 24 -13.26 -8.65 -3.02
CA GLU A 24 -13.96 -8.35 -4.29
C GLU A 24 -13.26 -8.95 -5.52
N ASP A 25 -11.93 -9.03 -5.48
CA ASP A 25 -11.09 -9.41 -6.62
C ASP A 25 -9.92 -10.29 -6.14
N GLU A 26 -10.01 -11.60 -6.40
CA GLU A 26 -8.95 -12.57 -6.07
C GLU A 26 -7.62 -12.25 -6.76
N GLY A 27 -7.65 -11.52 -7.89
CA GLY A 27 -6.49 -11.07 -8.63
C GLY A 27 -5.92 -9.72 -8.16
N ALA A 28 -6.57 -9.03 -7.21
CA ALA A 28 -6.12 -7.73 -6.75
C ALA A 28 -4.71 -7.80 -6.14
N ARG A 29 -3.86 -6.85 -6.55
CA ARG A 29 -2.55 -6.59 -5.96
C ARG A 29 -2.55 -5.19 -5.40
N LEU A 30 -2.13 -5.06 -4.14
CA LEU A 30 -2.20 -3.81 -3.39
C LEU A 30 -0.79 -3.38 -2.96
N VAL A 31 -0.52 -2.09 -3.05
CA VAL A 31 0.63 -1.44 -2.40
C VAL A 31 0.08 -0.50 -1.34
N VAL A 32 0.49 -0.70 -0.08
CA VAL A 32 0.14 0.21 1.02
C VAL A 32 1.31 1.16 1.26
N LEU A 33 1.09 2.46 1.07
CA LEU A 33 2.07 3.49 1.43
C LEU A 33 1.94 3.79 2.93
N VAL A 34 3.04 3.65 3.66
CA VAL A 34 3.04 3.68 5.12
C VAL A 34 4.19 4.56 5.62
N GLU A 35 3.83 5.50 6.50
CA GLU A 35 4.81 6.34 7.19
C GLU A 35 5.72 5.49 8.07
N LYS A 36 7.01 5.83 8.13
CA LYS A 36 8.05 5.09 8.87
C LYS A 36 7.64 4.61 10.26
N ARG A 37 6.97 5.47 11.04
CA ARG A 37 6.53 5.15 12.42
C ARG A 37 5.50 4.02 12.51
N MET A 38 4.82 3.72 11.40
CA MET A 38 3.75 2.73 11.32
C MET A 38 4.19 1.44 10.61
N LEU A 39 5.43 1.34 10.13
CA LEU A 39 5.89 0.22 9.29
C LEU A 39 5.76 -1.13 9.96
N ASP A 40 6.17 -1.26 11.22
CA ASP A 40 6.12 -2.54 11.93
C ASP A 40 4.66 -2.99 12.10
N TYR A 41 3.79 -2.07 12.50
CA TYR A 41 2.36 -2.35 12.63
C TYR A 41 1.70 -2.67 11.27
N ALA A 42 2.14 -2.04 10.18
CA ALA A 42 1.68 -2.35 8.84
C ALA A 42 2.13 -3.74 8.38
N ARG A 43 3.38 -4.13 8.65
CA ARG A 43 3.91 -5.45 8.31
C ARG A 43 3.17 -6.56 9.05
N GLU A 44 2.89 -6.36 10.34
CA GLU A 44 2.06 -7.28 11.12
C GLU A 44 0.65 -7.40 10.54
N ALA A 45 0.02 -6.28 10.18
CA ALA A 45 -1.31 -6.27 9.59
C ALA A 45 -1.32 -6.96 8.22
N VAL A 46 -0.31 -6.75 7.37
CA VAL A 46 -0.16 -7.43 6.08
C VAL A 46 0.00 -8.94 6.27
N ALA A 47 0.87 -9.37 7.18
CA ALA A 47 1.06 -10.79 7.49
C ALA A 47 -0.23 -11.47 7.97
N ALA A 48 -1.07 -10.74 8.72
CA ALA A 48 -2.35 -11.25 9.20
C ALA A 48 -3.48 -11.23 8.16
N ILE A 49 -3.34 -10.45 7.09
CA ILE A 49 -4.37 -10.32 6.04
C ILE A 49 -3.98 -11.17 4.83
N ASP A 50 -2.94 -10.77 4.10
CA ASP A 50 -2.48 -11.43 2.88
C ASP A 50 -1.11 -10.89 2.44
N ALA A 51 -0.04 -11.52 2.89
CA ALA A 51 1.33 -11.10 2.56
C ALA A 51 1.72 -11.35 1.10
N GLU A 52 0.96 -12.15 0.35
CA GLU A 52 1.24 -12.44 -1.05
C GLU A 52 0.65 -11.37 -1.98
N ARG A 53 -0.50 -10.80 -1.61
CA ARG A 53 -1.21 -9.79 -2.42
C ARG A 53 -0.96 -8.36 -1.97
N ILE A 54 -0.39 -8.11 -0.79
CA ILE A 54 -0.13 -6.78 -0.26
C ILE A 54 1.38 -6.54 -0.09
N ALA A 55 1.89 -5.49 -0.74
CA ALA A 55 3.25 -4.99 -0.52
C ALA A 55 3.25 -3.70 0.31
N VAL A 56 4.20 -3.56 1.23
CA VAL A 56 4.39 -2.34 2.03
C VAL A 56 5.44 -1.46 1.35
N LEU A 57 5.10 -0.19 1.13
CA LEU A 57 6.00 0.84 0.64
C LEU A 57 6.18 1.91 1.73
N GLU A 58 7.41 2.11 2.18
CA GLU A 58 7.72 3.20 3.12
C GLU A 58 7.65 4.55 2.41
N GLY A 59 6.93 5.50 3.00
CA GLY A 59 6.84 6.88 2.50
C GLY A 59 5.86 7.73 3.30
N ASP A 60 5.75 9.01 2.98
CA ASP A 60 4.86 9.95 3.66
C ASP A 60 4.06 10.77 2.63
N ILE A 61 2.74 10.78 2.77
CA ILE A 61 1.82 11.54 1.90
C ILE A 61 2.03 13.05 1.98
N ALA A 62 2.61 13.56 3.07
CA ALA A 62 2.90 14.97 3.24
C ALA A 62 4.15 15.42 2.48
N ASP A 63 5.01 14.47 2.11
CA ASP A 63 6.28 14.74 1.45
C ASP A 63 6.14 14.80 -0.07
N ARG A 64 7.04 15.57 -0.70
CA ARG A 64 7.18 15.56 -2.16
C ARG A 64 7.49 14.14 -2.61
N ARG A 65 6.86 13.73 -3.71
CA ARG A 65 7.00 12.37 -4.27
C ARG A 65 6.74 11.27 -3.24
N LEU A 66 5.89 11.55 -2.26
CA LEU A 66 5.53 10.60 -1.19
C LEU A 66 6.72 10.17 -0.32
N GLY A 67 7.81 10.94 -0.31
CA GLY A 67 9.07 10.58 0.36
C GLY A 67 9.85 9.45 -0.34
N LEU A 68 9.48 9.12 -1.58
CA LEU A 68 10.11 8.05 -2.36
C LEU A 68 11.36 8.53 -3.11
N SER A 69 12.24 7.58 -3.43
CA SER A 69 13.30 7.79 -4.41
C SER A 69 12.71 8.08 -5.79
N ASP A 70 13.50 8.67 -6.68
CA ASP A 70 13.08 8.94 -8.05
C ASP A 70 12.69 7.65 -8.79
N ASP A 71 13.49 6.60 -8.62
CA ASP A 71 13.22 5.30 -9.26
C ASP A 71 11.95 4.65 -8.72
N ASP A 72 11.73 4.66 -7.40
CA ASP A 72 10.52 4.11 -6.77
C ASP A 72 9.27 4.91 -7.16
N TYR A 73 9.40 6.24 -7.24
CA TYR A 73 8.32 7.12 -7.65
C TYR A 73 7.93 6.91 -9.12
N GLU A 74 8.91 6.81 -10.01
CA GLU A 74 8.63 6.53 -11.43
C GLU A 74 8.04 5.13 -11.62
N ARG A 75 8.53 4.13 -10.90
CA ARG A 75 7.94 2.80 -10.88
C ARG A 75 6.49 2.85 -10.41
N LEU A 76 6.23 3.46 -9.25
CA LEU A 76 4.89 3.65 -8.70
C LEU A 76 3.97 4.30 -9.74
N ARG A 77 4.41 5.40 -10.36
CA ARG A 77 3.66 6.14 -11.36
C ARG A 77 3.31 5.29 -12.60
N SER A 78 4.20 4.38 -13.01
CA SER A 78 3.99 3.53 -14.19
C SER A 78 3.09 2.32 -13.93
N GLU A 79 2.97 1.86 -12.68
CA GLU A 79 2.28 0.63 -12.32
C GLU A 79 0.95 0.85 -11.57
N VAL A 80 0.72 2.02 -10.97
CA VAL A 80 -0.56 2.31 -10.28
C VAL A 80 -1.71 2.44 -11.27
N ARG A 81 -2.79 1.68 -11.04
CA ARG A 81 -4.05 1.80 -11.82
C ARG A 81 -5.14 2.61 -11.12
N ARG A 82 -5.11 2.62 -9.78
CA ARG A 82 -6.12 3.24 -8.91
C ARG A 82 -5.48 3.64 -7.58
N VAL A 83 -5.93 4.74 -7.01
CA VAL A 83 -5.59 5.23 -5.67
C VAL A 83 -6.86 5.28 -4.84
#